data_AF-A0A377K4V7-F1
#
_entry.id   AF-A0A377K4V7-F1
#
_cell.length_a   1.000
_cell.length_b   1.000
_cell.length_c   1.000
_cell.angle_alpha   90.00
_cell.angle_beta   90.00
_cell.angle_gamma   90.00
#
_symmetry.space_group_name_H-M   'P 1'
#
loop_
_entity.id
_entity.type
_entity.pdbx_description
1 polymer ?
#
loop_
_entity_poly.entity_id
_entity_poly.type
_entity_poly.pdbx_seq_one_letter_code
_entity_poly.pdbx_strand_id
1 'polypeptide(L)'
;MAQVINTNSLSLITQNNINKNQSALSTSIERLSSGLRINSAKDDAAGQAIANRFTSNIKGLTQAARNANDGISLAQTTEGALSEINNNLQRVRELTVQATTGTNSDSDLSSIQDEIKSRLDEIDRVSGQTQFNGVNVLAKDGSMKIQVGANDGQTISIDLQKIDSSTLGLNGFSVSGQSLNVSDSITQITGAAGTKPVGVDFTAVAKDLTTATGKTVDVSSLTLHNTLDAKGAATSQFRRSIRQ
;
A
#
# COMPACT_ATOMS: atom_id res chain seq x y z
N MET A 1 54.46 -77.13 3.64
CA MET A 1 54.42 -75.77 3.06
C MET A 1 54.48 -75.91 1.57
N ALA A 2 53.43 -75.53 0.83
CA ALA A 2 53.44 -75.62 -0.63
C ALA A 2 54.35 -74.51 -1.19
N GLN A 3 55.53 -74.90 -1.68
CA GLN A 3 56.48 -73.98 -2.31
C GLN A 3 56.15 -73.92 -3.82
N VAL A 4 55.24 -73.01 -4.18
CA VAL A 4 54.87 -72.74 -5.57
C VAL A 4 55.69 -71.53 -6.04
N ILE A 5 56.57 -71.72 -7.01
CA ILE A 5 57.51 -70.68 -7.47
C ILE A 5 56.81 -69.65 -8.39
N ASN A 6 55.80 -70.06 -9.16
CA ASN A 6 55.11 -69.19 -10.12
C ASN A 6 54.05 -68.27 -9.50
N THR A 7 53.51 -68.61 -8.33
CA THR A 7 52.51 -67.78 -7.63
C THR A 7 52.95 -67.55 -6.19
N ASN A 8 53.57 -66.40 -5.93
CA ASN A 8 53.99 -66.02 -4.59
C ASN A 8 52.82 -65.42 -3.81
N SER A 9 52.13 -66.27 -3.03
CA SER A 9 50.99 -65.88 -2.21
C SER A 9 51.33 -64.77 -1.19
N LEU A 10 52.54 -64.77 -0.62
CA LEU A 10 52.98 -63.73 0.33
C LEU A 10 53.09 -62.36 -0.36
N SER A 11 53.65 -62.32 -1.57
CA SER A 11 53.73 -61.10 -2.38
C SER A 11 52.35 -60.56 -2.75
N LEU A 12 51.42 -61.44 -3.13
CA LEU A 12 50.04 -61.05 -3.47
C LEU A 12 49.28 -60.47 -2.27
N ILE A 13 49.46 -61.06 -1.07
CA ILE A 13 48.88 -60.54 0.18
C ILE A 13 49.46 -59.15 0.51
N THR A 14 50.77 -58.97 0.38
CA THR A 14 51.43 -57.68 0.58
C THR A 14 50.92 -56.63 -0.40
N GLN A 15 50.77 -56.98 -1.69
CA GLN A 15 50.23 -56.06 -2.70
C GLN A 15 48.77 -55.65 -2.40
N ASN A 16 47.94 -56.60 -1.96
CA ASN A 16 46.56 -56.30 -1.55
C ASN A 16 46.50 -55.35 -0.34
N ASN A 17 47.41 -55.49 0.63
CA ASN A 17 47.50 -54.59 1.78
C ASN A 17 48.01 -53.19 1.38
N ILE A 18 48.98 -53.09 0.47
CA ILE A 18 49.43 -51.81 -0.09
C ILE A 18 48.28 -51.10 -0.80
N ASN A 19 47.49 -51.81 -1.61
CA ASN A 19 46.34 -51.22 -2.30
C ASN A 19 45.27 -50.68 -1.32
N LYS A 20 45.03 -51.38 -0.20
CA LYS A 20 44.15 -50.89 0.88
C LYS A 20 44.71 -49.62 1.53
N ASN A 21 46.00 -49.59 1.84
CA ASN A 21 46.66 -48.41 2.43
C ASN A 21 46.64 -47.21 1.48
N GLN A 22 46.90 -47.43 0.18
CA GLN A 22 46.82 -46.39 -0.84
C GLN A 22 45.41 -45.80 -0.95
N SER A 23 44.38 -46.64 -0.84
CA SER A 23 42.98 -46.20 -0.84
C SER A 23 42.64 -45.36 0.39
N ALA A 24 43.06 -45.80 1.59
CA ALA A 24 42.85 -45.07 2.83
C ALA A 24 43.60 -43.71 2.87
N LEU A 25 44.82 -43.67 2.34
CA LEU A 25 45.59 -42.43 2.19
C LEU A 25 44.89 -41.47 1.22
N SER A 26 44.39 -41.97 0.09
CA SER A 26 43.66 -41.14 -0.90
C SER A 26 42.43 -40.48 -0.27
N THR A 27 41.63 -41.23 0.50
CA THR A 27 40.48 -40.67 1.23
C THR A 27 40.90 -39.64 2.29
N SER A 28 42.03 -39.86 2.97
CA SER A 28 42.55 -38.91 3.96
C SER A 28 42.98 -37.60 3.31
N ILE A 29 43.63 -37.66 2.15
CA ILE A 29 44.02 -36.49 1.35
C ILE A 29 42.77 -35.75 0.85
N GLU A 30 41.75 -36.46 0.38
CA GLU A 30 40.49 -35.86 -0.08
C GLU A 30 39.77 -35.10 1.05
N ARG A 31 39.71 -35.68 2.26
CA ARG A 31 39.14 -35.01 3.44
C ARG A 31 39.97 -33.81 3.88
N LEU A 32 41.29 -33.90 3.81
CA LEU A 32 42.18 -32.78 4.13
C LEU A 32 42.03 -31.63 3.13
N SER A 33 41.95 -31.95 1.83
CA SER A 33 41.81 -30.95 0.77
C SER A 33 40.45 -30.28 0.74
N SER A 34 39.38 -31.01 1.06
CA SER A 34 38.01 -30.46 1.13
C SER A 34 37.71 -29.78 2.47
N GLY A 35 38.42 -30.16 3.54
CA GLY A 35 38.08 -29.80 4.92
C GLY A 35 36.80 -30.47 5.43
N LEU A 36 36.18 -31.36 4.64
CA LEU A 36 34.93 -32.03 4.98
C LEU A 36 35.21 -33.47 5.39
N ARG A 37 34.64 -33.88 6.53
CA ARG A 37 34.74 -35.28 6.98
C ARG A 37 33.92 -36.24 6.10
N ILE A 38 32.81 -35.77 5.55
CA ILE A 38 31.91 -36.52 4.67
C ILE A 38 31.96 -35.84 3.30
N ASN A 39 32.64 -36.44 2.33
CA ASN A 39 32.73 -35.89 0.97
C ASN A 39 31.76 -36.58 0.00
N SER A 40 31.39 -37.84 0.27
CA SER A 40 30.51 -38.63 -0.58
C SER A 40 29.47 -39.44 0.20
N ALA A 41 28.41 -39.89 -0.48
CA ALA A 41 27.38 -40.77 0.09
C ALA A 41 27.94 -42.14 0.53
N LYS A 42 29.09 -42.54 -0.03
CA LYS A 42 29.78 -43.78 0.33
C LYS A 42 30.41 -43.70 1.72
N ASP A 43 30.80 -42.50 2.17
CA ASP A 43 31.42 -42.30 3.48
C ASP A 43 30.39 -42.41 4.62
N ASP A 44 29.25 -41.71 4.47
CA ASP A 44 28.13 -41.73 5.42
C ASP A 44 26.86 -41.19 4.74
N ALA A 45 26.00 -42.08 4.25
CA ALA A 45 24.77 -41.70 3.56
C ALA A 45 23.78 -40.95 4.49
N ALA A 46 23.70 -41.34 5.77
CA ALA A 46 22.81 -40.69 6.73
C ALA A 46 23.33 -39.30 7.13
N GLY A 47 24.63 -39.20 7.40
CA GLY A 47 25.30 -37.94 7.69
C GLY A 47 25.21 -36.96 6.51
N GLN A 48 25.40 -37.43 5.27
CA GLN A 48 25.24 -36.60 4.09
C GLN A 48 23.77 -36.14 3.90
N ALA A 49 22.78 -37.00 4.14
CA ALA A 49 21.37 -36.63 4.04
C ALA A 49 21.00 -35.53 5.06
N ILE A 50 21.49 -35.65 6.30
CA ILE A 50 21.30 -34.63 7.35
C ILE A 50 22.01 -33.33 6.97
N ALA A 51 23.25 -33.41 6.47
CA ALA A 51 24.01 -32.25 6.02
C ALA A 51 23.28 -31.51 4.89
N ASN A 52 22.79 -32.24 3.87
CA ASN A 52 22.01 -31.67 2.77
C ASN A 52 20.74 -30.99 3.27
N ARG A 53 20.01 -31.60 4.22
CA ARG A 53 18.82 -30.98 4.82
C ARG A 53 19.19 -29.67 5.53
N PHE A 54 20.26 -29.65 6.31
CA PHE A 54 20.72 -28.42 6.97
C PHE A 54 21.20 -27.37 5.97
N THR A 55 21.92 -27.75 4.92
CA THR A 55 22.33 -26.81 3.86
C THR A 55 21.12 -26.20 3.17
N SER A 56 20.09 -26.99 2.85
CA SER A 56 18.83 -26.48 2.30
C SER A 56 18.14 -25.52 3.27
N ASN A 57 18.06 -25.87 4.55
CA ASN A 57 17.49 -24.99 5.58
C ASN A 57 18.29 -23.69 5.73
N ILE A 58 19.62 -23.74 5.72
CA ILE A 58 20.48 -22.55 5.80
C ILE A 58 20.22 -21.64 4.60
N LYS A 59 20.20 -22.19 3.38
CA LYS A 59 19.88 -21.41 2.17
C LYS A 59 18.48 -20.81 2.23
N GLY A 60 17.50 -21.59 2.71
CA GLY A 60 16.13 -21.13 2.95
C GLY A 60 16.08 -19.96 3.93
N LEU A 61 16.75 -20.08 5.09
CA LEU A 61 16.82 -19.02 6.10
C LEU A 61 17.57 -17.78 5.60
N THR A 62 18.65 -17.94 4.81
CA THR A 62 19.35 -16.80 4.21
C THR A 62 18.45 -16.03 3.25
N GLN A 63 17.65 -16.74 2.43
CA GLN A 63 16.65 -16.08 1.59
C GLN A 63 15.56 -15.43 2.43
N ALA A 64 15.08 -16.12 3.46
CA ALA A 64 14.03 -15.61 4.33
C ALA A 64 14.46 -14.35 5.09
N ALA A 65 15.73 -14.27 5.50
CA ALA A 65 16.32 -13.06 6.07
C ALA A 65 16.33 -11.89 5.07
N ARG A 66 16.62 -12.14 3.78
CA ARG A 66 16.49 -11.11 2.73
C ARG A 66 15.05 -10.65 2.57
N ASN A 67 14.10 -11.58 2.46
CA ASN A 67 12.68 -11.27 2.37
C ASN A 67 12.19 -10.47 3.59
N ALA A 68 12.67 -10.78 4.80
CA ALA A 68 12.34 -10.05 6.01
C ALA A 68 12.84 -8.59 5.95
N ASN A 69 14.06 -8.38 5.44
CA ASN A 69 14.58 -7.02 5.22
C ASN A 69 13.75 -6.26 4.19
N ASP A 70 13.30 -6.90 3.11
CA ASP A 70 12.39 -6.27 2.15
C ASP A 70 11.07 -5.87 2.80
N GLY A 71 10.53 -6.73 3.69
CA GLY A 71 9.36 -6.40 4.51
C GLY A 71 9.57 -5.20 5.42
N ILE A 72 10.75 -5.07 6.04
CA ILE A 72 11.13 -3.91 6.85
C ILE A 72 11.19 -2.65 5.99
N SER A 73 11.85 -2.70 4.82
CA SER A 73 11.95 -1.56 3.91
C SER A 73 10.58 -1.12 3.38
N LEU A 74 9.68 -2.07 3.11
CA LEU A 74 8.29 -1.78 2.74
C LEU A 74 7.55 -1.07 3.88
N ALA A 75 7.68 -1.58 5.11
CA ALA A 75 7.05 -0.96 6.28
C ALA A 75 7.58 0.46 6.51
N GLN A 76 8.90 0.68 6.43
CA GLN A 76 9.51 2.00 6.58
C GLN A 76 9.09 3.00 5.49
N THR A 77 8.99 2.54 4.24
CA THR A 77 8.50 3.38 3.13
C THR A 77 7.05 3.78 3.36
N THR A 78 6.24 2.84 3.83
CA THR A 78 4.83 3.09 4.17
C THR A 78 4.70 4.04 5.36
N GLU A 79 5.52 3.86 6.41
CA GLU A 79 5.57 4.71 7.59
C GLU A 79 5.99 6.15 7.24
N GLY A 80 6.97 6.33 6.37
CA GLY A 80 7.36 7.66 5.86
C GLY A 80 6.21 8.36 5.15
N ALA A 81 5.50 7.66 4.26
CA ALA A 81 4.32 8.21 3.59
C ALA A 81 3.18 8.55 4.58
N LEU A 82 2.96 7.69 5.58
CA LEU A 82 1.99 7.94 6.65
C LEU A 82 2.36 9.16 7.51
N SER A 83 3.65 9.40 7.75
CA SER A 83 4.13 10.58 8.45
C SER A 83 3.79 11.88 7.70
N GLU A 84 3.99 11.89 6.37
CA GLU A 84 3.59 13.01 5.52
C GLU A 84 2.07 13.24 5.53
N ILE A 85 1.28 12.17 5.46
CA ILE A 85 -0.18 12.26 5.58
C ILE A 85 -0.56 12.83 6.95
N ASN A 86 0.10 12.39 8.04
CA ASN A 86 -0.17 12.90 9.38
C ASN A 86 0.13 14.40 9.51
N ASN A 87 1.25 14.88 8.97
CA ASN A 87 1.61 16.30 8.96
C ASN A 87 0.56 17.14 8.21
N ASN A 88 0.09 16.67 7.05
CA ASN A 88 -0.97 17.34 6.31
C ASN A 88 -2.29 17.38 7.09
N LEU A 89 -2.67 16.30 7.78
CA LEU A 89 -3.87 16.26 8.62
C LEU A 89 -3.77 17.19 9.83
N GLN A 90 -2.59 17.30 10.46
CA GLN A 90 -2.36 18.26 11.54
C GLN A 90 -2.55 19.70 11.02
N ARG A 91 -2.03 20.01 9.82
CA ARG A 91 -2.25 21.32 9.19
C ARG A 91 -3.72 21.58 8.87
N VAL A 92 -4.45 20.61 8.34
CA VAL A 92 -5.91 20.71 8.12
C VAL A 92 -6.64 20.99 9.44
N ARG A 93 -6.23 20.35 10.53
CA ARG A 93 -6.81 20.59 11.87
C ARG A 93 -6.56 22.02 12.35
N GLU A 94 -5.36 22.55 12.18
CA GLU A 94 -5.04 23.96 12.50
C GLU A 94 -5.92 24.93 11.71
N LEU A 95 -6.01 24.73 10.40
CA LEU A 95 -6.83 25.52 9.49
C LEU A 95 -8.32 25.48 9.88
N THR A 96 -8.80 24.33 10.34
CA THR A 96 -10.18 24.16 10.81
C THR A 96 -10.44 24.96 12.10
N VAL A 97 -9.50 24.92 13.05
CA VAL A 97 -9.60 25.72 14.28
C VAL A 97 -9.54 27.21 13.95
N GLN A 98 -8.66 27.61 13.04
CA GLN A 98 -8.58 28.99 12.56
C GLN A 98 -9.91 29.43 11.94
N ALA A 99 -10.49 28.63 11.04
CA ALA A 99 -11.75 28.93 10.36
C ALA A 99 -12.95 29.01 11.33
N THR A 100 -12.91 28.28 12.45
CA THR A 100 -13.98 28.32 13.47
C THR A 100 -14.02 29.66 14.24
N THR A 101 -12.96 30.47 14.15
CA THR A 101 -12.92 31.79 14.80
C THR A 101 -13.79 32.79 14.03
N GLY A 102 -14.80 33.36 14.69
CA GLY A 102 -15.80 34.25 14.06
C GLY A 102 -15.31 35.62 13.59
N THR A 103 -14.00 35.89 13.62
CA THR A 103 -13.38 37.14 13.15
C THR A 103 -12.94 37.09 11.69
N ASN A 104 -12.96 35.90 11.06
CA ASN A 104 -12.54 35.74 9.67
C ASN A 104 -13.64 36.18 8.71
N SER A 105 -13.26 36.80 7.60
CA SER A 105 -14.18 37.13 6.50
C SER A 105 -14.50 35.91 5.64
N ASP A 106 -15.56 35.95 4.85
CA ASP A 106 -15.88 34.87 3.89
C ASP A 106 -14.74 34.64 2.88
N SER A 107 -14.02 35.69 2.48
CA SER A 107 -12.83 35.56 1.62
C SER A 107 -11.67 34.84 2.31
N ASP A 108 -11.49 35.04 3.63
CA ASP A 108 -10.48 34.32 4.41
C ASP A 108 -10.85 32.85 4.55
N LEU A 109 -12.13 32.56 4.80
CA LEU A 109 -12.65 31.19 4.87
C LEU A 109 -12.50 30.45 3.53
N SER A 110 -12.73 31.12 2.40
CA SER A 110 -12.48 30.56 1.07
C SER A 110 -11.00 30.23 0.86
N SER A 111 -10.09 31.13 1.27
CA SER A 111 -8.64 30.91 1.12
C SER A 111 -8.15 29.75 2.01
N ILE A 112 -8.68 29.65 3.24
CA ILE A 112 -8.42 28.52 4.13
C ILE A 112 -8.94 27.21 3.53
N GLN A 113 -10.14 27.25 2.93
CA GLN A 113 -10.73 26.08 2.27
C GLN A 113 -9.90 25.61 1.07
N ASP A 114 -9.38 26.54 0.26
CA ASP A 114 -8.48 26.21 -0.86
C ASP A 114 -7.18 25.56 -0.36
N GLU A 115 -6.61 26.04 0.74
CA GLU A 115 -5.45 25.38 1.36
C GLU A 115 -5.82 23.97 1.83
N ILE A 116 -6.93 23.79 2.55
CA ILE A 116 -7.38 22.47 3.00
C ILE A 116 -7.55 21.52 1.81
N LYS A 117 -8.19 21.97 0.72
CA LYS A 117 -8.35 21.17 -0.49
C LYS A 117 -7.00 20.75 -1.06
N SER A 118 -6.03 21.66 -1.16
CA SER A 118 -4.69 21.33 -1.60
C SER A 118 -3.98 20.31 -0.70
N ARG A 119 -4.24 20.32 0.62
CA ARG A 119 -3.71 19.31 1.55
C ARG A 119 -4.37 17.95 1.36
N LEU A 120 -5.68 17.93 1.12
CA LEU A 120 -6.42 16.68 0.84
C LEU A 120 -5.97 16.07 -0.50
N ASP A 121 -5.82 16.88 -1.54
CA ASP A 121 -5.31 16.44 -2.84
C ASP A 121 -3.88 15.87 -2.70
N GLU A 122 -3.05 16.46 -1.84
CA GLU A 122 -1.70 15.94 -1.55
C GLU A 122 -1.73 14.61 -0.79
N ILE A 123 -2.65 14.43 0.16
CA ILE A 123 -2.86 13.14 0.84
C ILE A 123 -3.25 12.06 -0.18
N ASP A 124 -4.17 12.37 -1.09
CA ASP A 124 -4.59 11.46 -2.16
C ASP A 124 -3.46 11.13 -3.13
N ARG A 125 -2.62 12.13 -3.45
CA ARG A 125 -1.42 11.94 -4.27
C ARG A 125 -0.42 11.02 -3.60
N VAL A 126 -0.08 11.26 -2.33
CA VAL A 126 0.87 10.42 -1.57
C VAL A 126 0.32 9.01 -1.46
N SER A 127 -0.96 8.84 -1.16
CA SER A 127 -1.62 7.53 -1.10
C SER A 127 -1.56 6.76 -2.42
N GLY A 128 -1.92 7.44 -3.52
CA GLY A 128 -1.99 6.82 -4.85
C GLY A 128 -0.63 6.57 -5.50
N GLN A 129 0.41 7.34 -5.15
CA GLN A 129 1.72 7.27 -5.79
C GLN A 129 2.81 6.58 -4.96
N THR A 130 2.59 6.35 -3.65
CA THR A 130 3.58 5.64 -2.83
C THR A 130 3.61 4.16 -3.20
N GLN A 131 4.74 3.75 -3.79
CA GLN A 131 4.97 2.37 -4.23
C GLN A 131 6.27 1.81 -3.66
N PHE A 132 6.26 0.51 -3.37
CA PHE A 132 7.46 -0.26 -3.09
C PHE A 132 7.53 -1.44 -4.07
N ASN A 133 8.60 -1.52 -4.87
CA ASN A 133 8.79 -2.56 -5.88
C ASN A 133 7.56 -2.76 -6.82
N GLY A 134 6.92 -1.66 -7.22
CA GLY A 134 5.73 -1.67 -8.08
C GLY A 134 4.40 -1.99 -7.38
N VAL A 135 4.40 -2.19 -6.06
CA VAL A 135 3.18 -2.39 -5.27
C VAL A 135 2.81 -1.09 -4.57
N ASN A 136 1.62 -0.57 -4.85
CA ASN A 136 1.06 0.59 -4.15
C ASN A 136 0.66 0.18 -2.73
N VAL A 137 1.29 0.78 -1.73
CA VAL A 137 1.17 0.36 -0.32
C VAL A 137 -0.03 0.97 0.41
N LEU A 138 -0.55 2.11 -0.06
CA LEU A 138 -1.65 2.86 0.58
C LEU A 138 -2.91 3.00 -0.29
N ALA A 139 -2.85 2.59 -1.56
CA ALA A 139 -3.94 2.82 -2.52
C ALA A 139 -5.10 1.81 -2.40
N LYS A 140 -4.88 0.66 -1.77
CA LYS A 140 -5.89 -0.39 -1.60
C LYS A 140 -5.66 -1.19 -0.34
N ASP A 141 -6.73 -1.74 0.20
CA ASP A 141 -6.63 -2.75 1.26
C ASP A 141 -5.99 -4.01 0.70
N GLY A 142 -5.12 -4.61 1.50
CA GLY A 142 -4.44 -5.84 1.13
C GLY A 142 -3.64 -6.42 2.29
N SER A 143 -3.22 -7.67 2.12
CA SER A 143 -2.28 -8.31 3.04
C SER A 143 -1.08 -8.80 2.25
N MET A 144 0.12 -8.43 2.66
CA MET A 144 1.36 -8.95 2.08
C MET A 144 1.97 -9.97 3.03
N LYS A 145 2.14 -11.21 2.57
CA LYS A 145 2.75 -12.29 3.35
C LYS A 145 4.23 -12.38 3.01
N ILE A 146 5.08 -12.18 4.03
CA ILE A 146 6.52 -12.29 3.92
C ILE A 146 6.95 -13.64 4.50
N GLN A 147 7.53 -14.50 3.68
CA GLN A 147 8.09 -15.78 4.13
C GLN A 147 9.41 -15.54 4.87
N VAL A 148 9.41 -15.80 6.19
CA VAL A 148 10.54 -15.54 7.10
C VAL A 148 11.20 -16.82 7.64
N GLY A 149 10.69 -17.99 7.27
CA GLY A 149 11.25 -19.28 7.66
C GLY A 149 11.62 -20.18 6.48
N ALA A 150 12.30 -21.28 6.79
CA ALA A 150 12.72 -22.29 5.80
C ALA A 150 11.61 -23.26 5.40
N ASN A 151 10.53 -23.36 6.19
CA ASN A 151 9.41 -24.25 5.93
C ASN A 151 8.18 -23.47 5.48
N ASP A 152 7.31 -24.10 4.70
CA ASP A 152 6.07 -23.51 4.23
C ASP A 152 5.17 -23.05 5.40
N GLY A 153 4.50 -21.91 5.21
CA GLY A 153 3.59 -21.33 6.20
C GLY A 153 4.27 -20.52 7.31
N GLN A 154 5.61 -20.44 7.34
CA GLN A 154 6.35 -19.55 8.24
C GLN A 154 6.37 -18.11 7.69
N THR A 155 5.21 -17.47 7.68
CA THR A 155 5.00 -16.13 7.12
C THR A 155 4.60 -15.10 8.17
N ILE A 156 5.05 -13.86 8.00
CA ILE A 156 4.53 -12.68 8.69
C ILE A 156 3.65 -11.93 7.71
N SER A 157 2.39 -11.66 8.09
CA SER A 157 1.48 -10.82 7.31
C SER A 157 1.65 -9.36 7.70
N ILE A 158 1.80 -8.49 6.70
CA ILE A 158 1.73 -7.04 6.83
C ILE A 158 0.40 -6.62 6.21
N ASP A 159 -0.44 -6.00 7.02
CA ASP A 159 -1.73 -5.49 6.55
C ASP A 159 -1.55 -4.07 6.01
N LEU A 160 -2.01 -3.88 4.78
CA LEU A 160 -2.02 -2.62 4.06
C LEU A 160 -3.45 -2.10 4.06
N GLN A 161 -3.62 -0.86 4.48
CA GLN A 161 -4.93 -0.21 4.51
C GLN A 161 -4.98 0.91 3.49
N LYS A 162 -6.14 1.04 2.85
CA LYS A 162 -6.43 2.15 1.96
C LYS A 162 -6.61 3.43 2.77
N ILE A 163 -5.74 4.40 2.51
CA ILE A 163 -5.76 5.70 3.20
C ILE A 163 -5.90 6.77 2.14
N ASP A 164 -7.12 7.23 1.87
CA ASP A 164 -7.39 8.36 0.99
C ASP A 164 -8.42 9.29 1.64
N SER A 165 -8.66 10.45 1.05
CA SER A 165 -9.64 11.43 1.52
C SER A 165 -11.04 10.82 1.67
N SER A 166 -11.36 9.78 0.90
CA SER A 166 -12.62 9.05 0.98
C SER A 166 -12.70 8.11 2.18
N THR A 167 -11.67 7.31 2.46
CA THR A 167 -11.63 6.37 3.58
C THR A 167 -11.47 7.08 4.92
N LEU A 168 -10.86 8.28 4.92
CA LEU A 168 -10.76 9.15 6.09
C LEU A 168 -12.05 9.95 6.34
N GLY A 169 -13.04 9.90 5.44
CA GLY A 169 -14.31 10.63 5.58
C GLY A 169 -14.17 12.14 5.40
N LEU A 170 -13.16 12.58 4.65
CA LEU A 170 -12.85 14.00 4.39
C LEU A 170 -13.42 14.50 3.05
N ASN A 171 -14.10 13.62 2.30
CA ASN A 171 -14.83 14.01 1.09
C ASN A 171 -15.94 15.01 1.43
N GLY A 172 -15.87 16.21 0.83
CA GLY A 172 -16.81 17.29 1.11
C GLY A 172 -16.53 18.06 2.40
N PHE A 173 -15.35 17.88 3.01
CA PHE A 173 -14.93 18.65 4.17
C PHE A 173 -14.85 20.15 3.81
N SER A 174 -15.74 20.95 4.40
CA SER A 174 -15.81 22.39 4.21
C SER A 174 -15.81 23.12 5.55
N VAL A 175 -14.90 24.07 5.71
CA VAL A 175 -14.86 24.99 6.86
C VAL A 175 -15.56 26.29 6.58
N SER A 176 -15.74 26.63 5.29
CA SER A 176 -16.72 27.62 4.90
C SER A 176 -18.09 27.02 5.18
N GLY A 177 -18.95 27.70 5.93
CA GLY A 177 -20.36 27.32 6.10
C GLY A 177 -21.17 27.35 4.80
N GLN A 178 -20.49 27.45 3.64
CA GLN A 178 -21.05 27.59 2.30
C GLN A 178 -21.12 26.29 1.51
N SER A 179 -20.70 25.14 2.07
CA SER A 179 -21.34 23.89 1.63
C SER A 179 -22.73 23.84 2.24
N LEU A 180 -23.63 24.67 1.72
CA LEU A 180 -25.06 24.46 1.85
C LEU A 180 -25.26 22.99 1.48
N ASN A 181 -25.87 22.19 2.35
CA ASN A 181 -26.37 20.90 1.92
C ASN A 181 -27.37 21.24 0.81
N VAL A 182 -26.99 21.02 -0.45
CA VAL A 182 -27.86 21.30 -1.58
C VAL A 182 -28.43 19.97 -2.06
N SER A 183 -29.73 19.96 -2.33
CA SER A 183 -30.40 18.77 -2.88
C SER A 183 -29.83 18.41 -4.26
N ASP A 184 -30.12 17.22 -4.76
CA ASP A 184 -29.89 16.89 -6.18
C ASP A 184 -30.44 18.00 -7.11
N SER A 185 -29.81 18.16 -8.28
CA SER A 185 -30.17 19.20 -9.24
C SER A 185 -31.65 19.12 -9.61
N ILE A 186 -32.37 20.23 -9.46
CA ILE A 186 -33.78 20.35 -9.83
C ILE A 186 -33.86 20.41 -11.36
N THR A 187 -34.21 19.28 -11.99
CA THR A 187 -34.41 19.20 -13.44
C THR A 187 -35.88 19.40 -13.84
N GLN A 188 -36.81 19.21 -12.89
CA GLN A 188 -38.25 19.32 -13.11
C GLN A 188 -38.91 19.96 -11.88
N ILE A 189 -39.85 20.88 -12.11
CA ILE A 189 -40.71 21.45 -11.07
C ILE A 189 -42.08 20.78 -11.17
N THR A 190 -42.61 20.30 -10.05
CA THR A 190 -43.96 19.75 -9.98
C THR A 190 -44.97 20.87 -10.26
N GLY A 191 -45.70 20.74 -11.38
CA GLY A 191 -46.84 21.62 -11.66
C GLY A 191 -47.93 21.45 -10.59
N ALA A 192 -48.81 22.44 -10.46
CA ALA A 192 -49.99 22.32 -9.60
C ALA A 192 -50.79 21.06 -9.95
N ALA A 193 -51.36 20.42 -8.92
CA ALA A 193 -51.97 19.09 -8.94
C ALA A 193 -52.62 18.71 -10.28
N GLY A 194 -52.01 17.76 -11.00
CA GLY A 194 -52.55 17.17 -12.23
C GLY A 194 -51.87 17.59 -13.54
N THR A 195 -50.86 18.46 -13.52
CA THR A 195 -50.08 18.80 -14.73
C THR A 195 -48.73 18.06 -14.79
N LYS A 196 -48.30 17.66 -16.00
CA LYS A 196 -46.99 17.04 -16.23
C LYS A 196 -45.87 17.96 -15.71
N PRO A 197 -44.78 17.41 -15.16
CA PRO A 197 -43.68 18.24 -14.66
C PRO A 197 -43.12 19.14 -15.76
N VAL A 198 -42.77 20.37 -15.40
CA VAL A 198 -42.15 21.34 -16.32
C VAL A 198 -40.64 21.24 -16.18
N GLY A 199 -39.94 21.03 -17.29
CA GLY A 199 -38.48 21.04 -17.33
C GLY A 199 -37.94 22.44 -17.07
N VAL A 200 -36.90 22.56 -16.26
CA VAL A 200 -36.25 23.84 -16.00
C VAL A 200 -35.26 24.13 -17.14
N ASP A 201 -35.48 25.21 -17.88
CA ASP A 201 -34.63 25.64 -19.00
C ASP A 201 -33.74 26.82 -18.60
N PHE A 202 -32.43 26.63 -18.63
CA PHE A 202 -31.42 27.64 -18.30
C PHE A 202 -30.85 28.37 -19.53
N THR A 203 -31.30 28.08 -20.75
CA THR A 203 -30.74 28.64 -21.98
C THR A 203 -30.82 30.17 -22.04
N ALA A 204 -31.94 30.75 -21.61
CA ALA A 204 -32.11 32.20 -21.55
C ALA A 204 -31.17 32.85 -20.51
N VAL A 205 -31.07 32.25 -19.32
CA VAL A 205 -30.21 32.73 -18.23
C VAL A 205 -28.73 32.65 -18.60
N ALA A 206 -28.30 31.56 -19.26
CA ALA A 206 -26.94 31.39 -19.74
C ALA A 206 -26.56 32.45 -20.79
N LYS A 207 -27.51 32.83 -21.66
CA LYS A 207 -27.32 33.88 -22.67
C LYS A 207 -27.20 35.27 -22.03
N ASP A 208 -28.05 35.58 -21.06
CA ASP A 208 -28.01 36.85 -20.35
C ASP A 208 -26.72 36.99 -19.53
N LEU A 209 -26.29 35.90 -18.88
CA LEU A 209 -25.05 35.88 -18.11
C LEU A 209 -23.80 35.96 -19.01
N THR A 210 -23.83 35.30 -20.18
CA THR A 210 -22.77 35.44 -21.20
C THR A 210 -22.66 36.88 -21.68
N THR A 211 -23.80 37.57 -21.83
CA THR A 211 -23.85 38.98 -22.25
C THR A 211 -23.36 39.91 -21.13
N ALA A 212 -23.67 39.62 -19.87
CA ALA A 212 -23.25 40.41 -18.72
C ALA A 212 -21.78 40.21 -18.32
N THR A 213 -21.22 39.01 -18.53
CA THR A 213 -19.86 38.65 -18.10
C THR A 213 -18.83 38.60 -19.23
N GLY A 214 -19.25 38.65 -20.49
CA GLY A 214 -18.37 38.59 -21.66
C GLY A 214 -17.69 37.24 -21.89
N LYS A 215 -18.04 36.20 -21.12
CA LYS A 215 -17.51 34.84 -21.24
C LYS A 215 -18.65 33.88 -21.52
N THR A 216 -18.48 32.99 -22.51
CA THR A 216 -19.50 31.97 -22.84
C THR A 216 -19.74 31.08 -21.63
N VAL A 217 -20.98 31.08 -21.13
CA VAL A 217 -21.43 30.19 -20.06
C VAL A 217 -22.21 29.04 -20.68
N ASP A 218 -21.73 27.81 -20.50
CA ASP A 218 -22.41 26.60 -20.98
C ASP A 218 -23.66 26.32 -20.13
N VAL A 219 -24.77 25.99 -20.77
CA VAL A 219 -26.05 25.67 -20.09
C VAL A 219 -25.89 24.43 -19.20
N SER A 220 -25.01 23.50 -19.57
CA SER A 220 -24.73 22.29 -18.79
C SER A 220 -24.07 22.57 -17.43
N SER A 221 -23.50 23.76 -17.23
CA SER A 221 -22.86 24.18 -15.98
C SER A 221 -23.80 24.93 -15.04
N LEU A 222 -25.04 25.23 -15.46
CA LEU A 222 -26.06 25.84 -14.62
C LEU A 222 -27.00 24.77 -14.07
N THR A 223 -27.05 24.65 -12.75
CA THR A 223 -28.00 23.79 -12.02
C THR A 223 -28.67 24.58 -10.90
N LEU A 224 -29.96 24.36 -10.70
CA LEU A 224 -30.68 24.83 -9.51
C LEU A 224 -30.69 23.73 -8.46
N HIS A 225 -30.49 24.13 -7.22
CA HIS A 225 -30.53 23.25 -6.08
C HIS A 225 -31.30 23.93 -4.93
N ASN A 226 -31.96 23.14 -4.08
CA ASN A 226 -32.59 23.69 -2.86
C ASN A 226 -31.62 23.61 -1.68
N THR A 227 -31.55 24.65 -0.86
CA THR A 227 -30.75 24.64 0.37
C THR A 227 -31.47 23.83 1.45
N LEU A 228 -30.80 22.82 1.98
CA LEU A 228 -31.28 21.91 3.02
C LEU A 228 -30.89 22.46 4.39
N ASP A 229 -31.77 22.31 5.38
CA ASP A 229 -31.44 22.57 6.78
C ASP A 229 -30.55 21.48 7.38
N ALA A 230 -30.15 21.64 8.65
CA ALA A 230 -29.36 20.66 9.39
C ALA A 230 -30.06 19.29 9.58
N LYS A 231 -31.32 19.15 9.18
CA LYS A 231 -32.11 17.91 9.23
C LYS A 231 -32.41 17.34 7.84
N GLY A 232 -31.85 17.93 6.76
CA GLY A 232 -32.04 17.46 5.39
C GLY A 232 -33.39 17.86 4.77
N ALA A 233 -34.09 18.86 5.31
CA ALA A 233 -35.33 19.38 4.74
C ALA A 233 -35.09 20.64 3.90
N ALA A 234 -35.75 20.72 2.74
CA ALA A 234 -35.70 21.87 1.84
C ALA A 234 -36.22 23.14 2.53
N THR A 235 -35.37 24.15 2.72
CA THR A 235 -35.76 25.43 3.32
C THR A 235 -36.29 26.40 2.27
N SER A 236 -37.44 27.03 2.53
CA SER A 236 -37.99 28.12 1.69
C SER A 236 -37.54 29.52 2.14
N GLN A 237 -36.77 29.61 3.22
CA GLN A 237 -36.29 30.86 3.78
C GLN A 237 -34.77 30.87 3.80
N PHE A 238 -34.19 31.74 2.98
CA PHE A 238 -32.83 32.21 3.16
C PHE A 238 -32.75 32.71 4.60
N ARG A 239 -31.95 32.05 5.47
CA ARG A 239 -31.70 32.57 6.81
C ARG A 239 -31.11 33.97 6.64
N ARG A 240 -31.94 35.00 6.83
CA ARG A 240 -31.47 36.34 7.19
C ARG A 240 -30.74 36.14 8.52
N SER A 241 -29.43 36.00 8.47
CA SER A 241 -28.58 36.21 9.63
C SER A 241 -28.69 37.70 9.99
N ILE A 242 -29.65 38.02 10.86
CA ILE A 242 -29.67 39.24 11.64
C ILE A 242 -29.59 38.79 13.10
N ARG A 243 -28.42 39.03 13.70
CA ARG A 243 -28.12 39.28 15.13
C ARG A 243 -28.86 38.46 16.20
N GLN A 244 -28.08 37.79 17.06
CA GLN A 244 -27.60 38.39 18.31
C GLN A 244 -26.12 38.08 18.50
#